data_AF-A0A7C5AKG5-F1
#
_entry.id   AF-A0A7C5AKG5-F1
#
_cell.length_a   1.000
_cell.length_b   1.000
_cell.length_c   1.000
_cell.angle_alpha   90.00
_cell.angle_beta   90.00
_cell.angle_gamma   90.00
#
_symmetry.space_group_name_H-M   'P 1'
#
loop_
_entity.id
_entity.type
_entity.pdbx_description
1 polymer ?
#
loop_
_entity_poly.entity_id
_entity_poly.type
_entity_poly.pdbx_seq_one_letter_code
_entity_poly.pdbx_strand_id
1 'polypeptide(L)'
;MKEYEMIIKEKGLPEVGQIVRSKKYKTLWRVMEKREVWQNIDPDPVTREPRMVPAIYLAYWRVQEGVPPGVGKMMGYLYTLYDNTFETNWEIVS
;
A
#
# COMPACT_ATOMS: atom_id res chain seq x y z
N MET A 1 -14.67 -12.57 -9.36
CA MET A 1 -13.52 -11.65 -9.22
C MET A 1 -12.97 -11.90 -7.84
N LYS A 2 -11.65 -12.10 -7.70
CA LYS A 2 -11.06 -12.37 -6.36
C LYS A 2 -11.09 -11.07 -5.55
N GLU A 3 -11.34 -11.13 -4.24
CA GLU A 3 -11.46 -9.94 -3.37
C GLU A 3 -10.25 -9.02 -3.46
N TYR A 4 -9.06 -9.59 -3.62
CA TYR A 4 -7.81 -8.86 -3.83
C TYR A 4 -7.76 -8.04 -5.13
N GLU A 5 -8.33 -8.57 -6.23
CA GLU A 5 -8.43 -7.84 -7.51
C GLU A 5 -9.32 -6.60 -7.38
N MET A 6 -10.39 -6.71 -6.59
CA MET A 6 -11.26 -5.58 -6.29
C MET A 6 -10.51 -4.50 -5.51
N ILE A 7 -9.73 -4.87 -4.49
CA ILE A 7 -8.90 -3.92 -3.74
C ILE A 7 -7.94 -3.18 -4.67
N ILE A 8 -7.19 -3.90 -5.51
CA ILE A 8 -6.22 -3.28 -6.44
C ILE A 8 -6.92 -2.26 -7.34
N LYS A 9 -8.06 -2.64 -7.92
CA LYS A 9 -8.81 -1.81 -8.87
C LYS A 9 -9.45 -0.61 -8.18
N GLU A 10 -10.20 -0.82 -7.10
CA GLU A 10 -10.95 0.24 -6.44
C GLU A 10 -10.06 1.23 -5.69
N LYS A 11 -8.94 0.76 -5.14
CA LYS A 11 -7.99 1.62 -4.45
C LYS A 11 -6.97 2.26 -5.39
N GLY A 12 -6.97 1.91 -6.67
CA GLY A 12 -6.06 2.45 -7.68
C GLY A 12 -4.60 2.18 -7.35
N LEU A 13 -4.30 0.96 -6.90
CA LEU A 13 -2.97 0.61 -6.41
C LEU A 13 -1.96 0.55 -7.57
N PRO A 14 -0.71 1.03 -7.37
CA PRO A 14 0.33 0.99 -8.39
C PRO A 14 0.84 -0.44 -8.67
N GLU A 15 1.60 -0.57 -9.75
CA GLU A 15 2.38 -1.76 -10.06
C GLU A 15 3.75 -1.76 -9.38
N VAL A 16 4.31 -2.96 -9.21
CA VAL A 16 5.67 -3.13 -8.71
C VAL A 16 6.66 -2.51 -9.69
N GLY A 17 7.64 -1.78 -9.17
CA GLY A 17 8.66 -1.07 -9.93
C GLY A 17 8.33 0.42 -10.18
N GLN A 18 7.05 0.82 -10.13
CA GLN A 18 6.66 2.21 -10.35
C GLN A 18 7.22 3.14 -9.27
N ILE A 19 7.50 4.38 -9.67
CA ILE A 19 7.89 5.47 -8.76
C ILE A 19 6.66 6.28 -8.43
N VAL A 20 6.47 6.52 -7.14
CA VAL A 20 5.34 7.25 -6.58
C VAL A 20 5.84 8.38 -5.70
N ARG A 21 5.08 9.48 -5.66
CA ARG A 21 5.39 10.67 -4.87
C ARG A 21 4.40 10.80 -3.72
N SER A 22 4.91 10.97 -2.50
CA SER A 22 4.05 11.32 -1.37
C SER A 22 3.51 12.73 -1.56
N LYS A 23 2.19 12.90 -1.57
CA LYS A 23 1.56 14.22 -1.71
C LYS A 23 1.91 15.14 -0.55
N LYS A 24 1.96 14.59 0.67
CA LYS A 24 2.25 15.31 1.92
C LYS A 24 3.72 15.73 2.04
N TYR A 25 4.64 14.81 1.80
CA TYR A 25 6.08 15.05 2.07
C TYR A 25 6.90 15.34 0.81
N LYS A 26 6.31 15.24 -0.38
CA LYS A 26 6.96 15.44 -1.69
C LYS A 26 8.18 14.54 -1.94
N THR A 27 8.31 13.45 -1.19
CA THR A 27 9.37 12.43 -1.34
C THR A 27 8.99 11.39 -2.39
N LEU A 28 9.98 10.87 -3.12
CA LEU A 28 9.82 9.79 -4.10
C LEU A 28 10.09 8.41 -3.49
N TRP A 29 9.32 7.42 -3.92
CA TRP A 29 9.38 6.06 -3.44
C TRP A 29 9.15 5.09 -4.58
N ARG A 30 9.93 4.01 -4.65
CA ARG A 30 9.72 2.90 -5.58
C ARG A 30 8.86 1.83 -4.91
N VAL A 31 7.85 1.34 -5.62
CA VAL A 31 7.06 0.18 -5.19
C VAL A 31 7.91 -1.07 -5.38
N MET A 32 8.21 -1.78 -4.29
CA MET A 32 9.12 -2.93 -4.30
C MET A 32 8.37 -4.27 -4.27
N GLU A 33 7.23 -4.30 -3.58
CA GLU A 33 6.43 -5.50 -3.41
C GLU A 33 4.95 -5.12 -3.39
N LYS A 34 4.14 -6.00 -3.96
CA LYS A 34 2.68 -5.98 -3.86
C LYS A 34 2.24 -7.42 -3.59
N ARG A 35 1.69 -7.69 -2.41
CA ARG A 35 1.21 -9.03 -2.04
C ARG A 35 -0.12 -9.02 -1.31
N GLU A 36 -0.86 -10.10 -1.48
CA GLU A 36 -2.11 -10.38 -0.80
C GLU A 36 -1.83 -10.82 0.65
N VAL A 37 -2.56 -10.24 1.60
CA VAL A 37 -2.45 -10.58 3.02
C VAL A 37 -3.82 -10.54 3.69
N TRP A 38 -3.94 -11.19 4.84
CA TRP A 38 -5.09 -11.02 5.75
C TRP A 38 -4.73 -10.02 6.83
N GLN A 39 -5.59 -9.01 7.02
CA GLN A 39 -5.42 -7.96 8.02
C GLN A 39 -6.46 -8.11 9.13
N ASN A 40 -5.99 -8.10 10.37
CA ASN A 40 -6.87 -7.99 11.53
C ASN A 40 -7.49 -6.58 11.56
N ILE A 41 -8.80 -6.54 11.70
CA ILE A 41 -9.55 -5.30 11.94
C ILE A 41 -10.15 -5.35 13.34
N ASP A 42 -10.74 -4.24 13.76
CA ASP A 42 -11.44 -4.17 15.03
C ASP A 42 -12.45 -5.32 15.15
N PRO A 43 -12.45 -6.04 16.29
CA PRO A 43 -13.41 -7.11 16.55
C PRO A 43 -14.85 -6.65 16.33
N ASP A 44 -15.75 -7.60 16.10
CA ASP A 44 -17.17 -7.27 16.02
C ASP A 44 -17.62 -6.52 17.30
N PRO A 45 -18.26 -5.34 17.18
CA PRO A 45 -18.60 -4.55 18.36
C PRO A 45 -19.65 -5.22 19.26
N VAL A 46 -20.42 -6.19 18.74
CA VAL A 46 -21.47 -6.91 19.46
C VAL A 46 -20.93 -8.25 19.98
N THR A 47 -20.38 -9.09 19.11
CA THR A 47 -19.94 -10.45 19.50
C THR A 47 -18.53 -10.48 20.08
N ARG A 48 -17.74 -9.41 19.89
CA ARG A 48 -16.31 -9.29 20.23
C ARG A 48 -15.42 -10.32 19.55
N GLU A 49 -15.93 -10.99 18.51
CA GLU A 49 -15.15 -11.97 17.78
C GLU A 49 -14.08 -11.29 16.92
N PRO A 50 -12.86 -11.84 16.86
CA PRO A 50 -11.83 -11.36 15.95
C PRO A 50 -12.29 -11.45 14.51
N ARG A 51 -11.97 -10.42 13.72
CA ARG A 51 -12.29 -10.38 12.28
C ARG A 51 -11.04 -10.09 11.47
N MET A 52 -10.94 -10.79 10.35
CA MET A 52 -9.91 -10.57 9.35
C MET A 52 -10.54 -10.21 8.02
N VAL A 53 -9.88 -9.32 7.28
CA VAL A 53 -10.30 -8.92 5.95
C VAL A 53 -9.13 -9.03 4.97
N PRO A 54 -9.41 -9.29 3.68
CA PRO A 54 -8.37 -9.25 2.66
C PRO A 54 -7.77 -7.83 2.56
N ALA A 55 -6.47 -7.78 2.35
CA ALA A 55 -5.72 -6.55 2.14
C ALA A 55 -4.61 -6.75 1.11
N ILE A 56 -4.15 -5.66 0.51
CA ILE A 56 -2.93 -5.61 -0.29
C ILE A 56 -1.85 -4.87 0.50
N TYR A 57 -0.73 -5.54 0.71
CA TYR A 57 0.47 -4.93 1.27
C TYR A 57 1.35 -4.37 0.14
N LEU A 58 1.68 -3.08 0.24
CA LEU A 58 2.68 -2.43 -0.59
C LEU A 58 3.94 -2.14 0.22
N ALA A 59 5.08 -2.64 -0.25
CA ALA A 59 6.39 -2.23 0.25
C ALA A 59 6.95 -1.13 -0.65
N TYR A 60 7.49 -0.09 -0.03
CA TYR A 60 8.09 1.04 -0.68
C TYR A 60 9.54 1.19 -0.25
N TRP A 61 10.37 1.63 -1.18
CA TRP A 61 11.75 2.01 -0.91
C TRP A 61 11.97 3.47 -1.32
N ARG A 62 12.54 4.28 -0.42
CA ARG A 62 12.73 5.71 -0.67
C ARG A 62 13.78 5.93 -1.75
N VAL A 63 13.41 6.69 -2.78
CA VAL A 63 14.34 7.09 -3.84
C VAL A 63 15.03 8.38 -3.41
N GLN A 64 16.36 8.37 -3.40
CA GLN A 64 17.20 9.52 -3.07
C GLN A 64 18.36 9.58 -4.07
N GLU A 65 18.71 10.80 -4.48
CA GLU A 65 19.85 11.02 -5.38
C GLU A 65 21.15 10.57 -4.70
N GLY A 66 22.02 9.90 -5.46
CA GLY A 66 23.30 9.39 -4.96
C GLY A 66 23.22 8.17 -4.03
N VAL A 67 22.02 7.65 -3.72
CA VAL A 67 21.85 6.45 -2.90
C VAL A 67 21.61 5.23 -3.78
N PRO A 68 22.46 4.18 -3.70
CA PRO A 68 22.32 2.99 -4.53
C PRO A 68 21.12 2.12 -4.12
N PRO A 69 20.61 1.28 -5.05
CA PRO A 69 19.67 0.19 -4.77
C PRO A 69 20.01 -0.63 -3.54
N GLY A 70 19.02 -0.85 -2.67
CA GLY A 70 19.16 -1.67 -1.46
C GLY A 70 19.61 -0.92 -0.20
N VAL A 71 19.90 0.39 -0.30
CA VAL A 71 20.26 1.25 0.84
C VAL A 71 19.18 2.29 1.07
N GLY A 72 18.80 2.53 2.33
CA GLY A 72 17.89 3.62 2.71
C GLY A 72 16.60 3.15 3.38
N LYS A 73 15.60 4.05 3.41
CA LYS A 73 14.37 3.85 4.18
C LYS A 73 13.37 2.98 3.42
N MET A 74 12.91 1.92 4.06
CA MET A 74 11.76 1.10 3.64
C MET A 74 10.49 1.55 4.37
N MET A 75 9.34 1.35 3.75
CA MET A 75 8.04 1.56 4.37
C MET A 75 7.04 0.53 3.84
N GLY A 76 6.16 0.04 4.72
CA GLY A 76 5.05 -0.82 4.35
C GLY A 76 3.73 -0.08 4.54
N TYR A 77 2.75 -0.35 3.68
CA TYR A 77 1.38 0.12 3.87
C TYR A 77 0.38 -0.94 3.41
N LEU A 78 -0.75 -1.04 4.11
CA LEU A 78 -1.82 -1.98 3.82
C LEU A 78 -3.03 -1.22 3.27
N TYR A 79 -3.64 -1.77 2.23
CA TYR A 79 -4.89 -1.28 1.68
C TYR A 79 -5.94 -2.37 1.79
N THR A 80 -6.99 -2.10 2.56
CA THR A 80 -8.23 -2.88 2.61
C THR A 80 -9.30 -2.18 1.76
N LEU A 81 -10.48 -2.79 1.59
CA LEU A 81 -11.62 -2.10 0.97
C LEU A 81 -12.18 -0.95 1.81
N TYR A 82 -11.88 -0.90 3.11
CA TYR A 82 -12.37 0.14 4.02
C TYR A 82 -11.49 1.40 4.04
N ASP A 83 -10.26 1.30 3.53
CA ASP A 83 -9.31 2.42 3.52
C ASP A 83 -9.60 3.42 2.40
N ASN A 84 -9.01 4.62 2.52
CA ASN A 84 -8.95 5.58 1.42
C ASN A 84 -8.16 5.03 0.22
N THR A 85 -8.32 5.68 -0.94
CA THR A 85 -7.62 5.31 -2.18
C THR A 85 -6.14 5.66 -2.13
N PHE A 86 -5.33 4.97 -2.93
CA PHE A 86 -3.91 5.25 -3.10
C PHE A 86 -3.65 6.71 -3.47
N GLU A 87 -4.42 7.23 -4.42
CA GLU A 87 -4.32 8.61 -4.91
C GLU A 87 -4.58 9.67 -3.83
N THR A 88 -5.22 9.33 -2.71
CA THR A 88 -5.41 10.27 -1.60
C THR A 88 -4.06 10.74 -1.04
N ASN A 89 -3.07 9.84 -0.99
CA ASN A 89 -1.78 10.09 -0.38
C ASN A 89 -0.61 10.15 -1.37
N TRP A 90 -0.81 9.59 -2.57
CA TRP A 90 0.27 9.33 -3.52
C TRP A 90 -0.08 9.80 -4.94
N GLU A 91 0.96 10.04 -5.73
CA GLU A 91 0.89 10.30 -7.17
C GLU A 91 1.82 9.33 -7.87
N ILE A 92 1.38 8.68 -8.95
CA ILE A 92 2.27 7.87 -9.80
C ILE A 92 3.07 8.82 -10.69
N VAL A 93 4.39 8.66 -10.72
CA VAL A 93 5.32 9.52 -11.45
C VAL A 93 5.83 8.84 -12.72
N SER A 94 6.17 7.55 -12.64
CA SER A 94 6.69 6.75 -13.75
C SER A 94 6.51 5.26 -13.48
#